data_AF-A0A821AHF2-F1
#
_entry.id   AF-A0A821AHF2-F1
#
_cell.length_a   1.000
_cell.length_b   1.000
_cell.length_c   1.000
_cell.angle_alpha   90.00
_cell.angle_beta   90.00
_cell.angle_gamma   90.00
#
_symmetry.space_group_name_H-M   'P 1'
#
loop_
_entity.id
_entity.type
_entity.pdbx_description
1 polymer ?
#
loop_
_entity_poly.entity_id
_entity_poly.type
_entity_poly.pdbx_seq_one_letter_code
_entity_poly.pdbx_strand_id
1 'polypeptide(L)'
;MILLNYQLAIDFLNSLDYDNPNATGLRWKRQRFVINPTFSSAKLKQMTPLIHRRVFTFMKKMSEESNKGQPFDIYAYYNRFTMDTIWSCAFGIDTDVQNNINIHI
;
A
#
# COMPACT_ATOMS: atom_id res chain seq x y z
N MET A 1 -10.18 19.42 4.40
CA MET A 1 -8.84 18.78 4.39
C MET A 1 -8.82 17.52 3.49
N ILE A 2 -9.40 17.60 2.30
CA ILE A 2 -9.41 16.52 1.29
C ILE A 2 -8.72 16.98 -0.01
N LEU A 3 -8.58 18.31 -0.20
CA LEU A 3 -7.95 18.92 -1.38
C LEU A 3 -6.41 18.87 -1.41
N LEU A 4 -5.75 18.48 -0.30
CA LEU A 4 -4.29 18.39 -0.23
C LEU A 4 -3.73 17.04 -0.70
N ASN A 5 -4.57 16.04 -0.94
CA ASN A 5 -4.13 14.72 -1.45
C ASN A 5 -4.11 14.65 -2.98
N TYR A 6 -4.92 15.44 -3.68
CA TYR A 6 -4.95 15.41 -5.14
C TYR A 6 -3.68 16.00 -5.75
N GLN A 7 -3.14 17.07 -5.17
CA GLN A 7 -1.89 17.67 -5.61
C GLN A 7 -0.69 16.74 -5.38
N LEU A 8 -0.63 16.07 -4.23
CA LEU A 8 0.39 15.06 -3.93
C LEU A 8 0.30 13.84 -4.85
N ALA A 9 -0.91 13.40 -5.19
CA ALA A 9 -1.13 12.32 -6.13
C ALA A 9 -0.76 12.71 -7.57
N ILE A 10 -1.07 13.94 -8.00
CA ILE A 10 -0.66 14.50 -9.29
C ILE A 10 0.86 14.65 -9.35
N ASP A 11 1.50 15.15 -8.30
CA ASP A 11 2.96 15.30 -8.23
C ASP A 11 3.66 13.92 -8.21
N PHE A 12 3.05 12.91 -7.60
CA PHE A 12 3.50 11.52 -7.64
C PHE A 12 3.32 10.90 -9.04
N LEU A 13 2.18 11.11 -9.71
CA LEU A 13 1.94 10.61 -11.07
C LEU A 13 2.84 11.30 -12.11
N ASN A 14 3.02 12.63 -12.03
CA ASN A 14 3.97 13.39 -12.84
C ASN A 14 5.44 12.98 -12.58
N SER A 15 5.71 12.37 -11.42
CA SER A 15 7.03 11.83 -11.10
C SER A 15 7.33 10.48 -11.73
N LEU A 16 6.27 9.75 -12.13
CA LEU A 16 6.35 8.43 -12.76
C LEU A 16 6.41 8.51 -14.29
N ASP A 17 6.27 9.70 -14.88
CA ASP A 17 6.38 9.89 -16.33
C ASP A 17 7.80 9.51 -16.80
N TYR A 18 7.81 8.53 -17.71
CA TYR A 18 8.81 7.47 -17.77
C TYR A 18 9.65 7.64 -19.03
N ASP A 19 10.67 8.52 -19.01
CA ASP A 19 11.66 8.53 -20.10
C ASP A 19 12.99 9.18 -19.70
N ASN A 20 13.63 8.71 -18.63
CA ASN A 20 15.10 8.78 -18.52
C ASN A 20 15.63 7.83 -17.42
N PRO A 21 16.38 6.76 -17.76
CA PRO A 21 16.97 5.83 -16.80
C PRO A 21 18.03 6.46 -15.88
N ASN A 22 18.47 7.70 -16.17
CA ASN A 22 19.43 8.45 -15.37
C ASN A 22 18.77 9.70 -14.77
N ALA A 23 17.73 9.56 -13.94
CA ALA A 23 17.10 10.68 -13.23
C ALA A 23 18.16 11.46 -12.42
N THR A 24 18.75 12.44 -13.07
CA THR A 24 19.93 13.18 -12.65
C THR A 24 19.56 13.90 -11.37
N GLY A 25 20.41 13.80 -10.34
CA GLY A 25 20.04 13.85 -8.91
C GLY A 25 19.10 14.94 -8.41
N LEU A 26 18.87 16.02 -9.16
CA LEU A 26 17.85 17.04 -8.88
C LEU A 26 16.41 16.51 -8.98
N ARG A 27 16.09 15.66 -9.97
CA ARG A 27 14.71 15.15 -10.15
C ARG A 27 14.34 14.17 -9.03
N TRP A 28 15.22 13.21 -8.76
CA TRP A 28 15.09 12.30 -7.60
C TRP A 28 15.00 13.06 -6.27
N LYS A 29 15.81 14.11 -6.09
CA LYS A 29 15.80 14.92 -4.87
C LYS A 29 14.47 15.64 -4.68
N ARG A 30 13.87 16.17 -5.75
CA ARG A 30 12.51 16.75 -5.72
C ARG A 30 11.45 15.70 -5.38
N GLN A 31 11.49 14.53 -6.02
CA GLN A 31 10.56 13.43 -5.75
C GLN A 31 10.62 12.97 -4.29
N ARG A 32 11.84 12.75 -3.75
CA ARG A 32 12.02 12.41 -2.34
C ARG A 32 11.58 13.51 -1.39
N PHE A 33 11.78 14.78 -1.75
CA PHE A 33 11.32 15.89 -0.91
C PHE A 33 9.79 15.87 -0.72
N VAL A 34 9.05 15.51 -1.77
CA VAL A 34 7.58 15.39 -1.73
C VAL A 34 7.14 14.13 -0.98
N ILE A 35 7.83 13.00 -1.15
CA ILE A 35 7.44 11.70 -0.58
C ILE A 35 7.84 11.53 0.89
N ASN A 36 9.02 12.04 1.29
CA ASN A 36 9.55 11.90 2.65
C ASN A 36 8.58 12.32 3.78
N PRO A 37 7.82 13.43 3.71
CA PRO A 37 6.90 13.81 4.78
C PRO A 37 5.79 12.78 5.03
N THR A 38 5.42 12.00 4.01
CA THR A 38 4.41 10.93 4.07
C THR A 38 4.88 9.74 4.93
N PHE A 39 6.19 9.51 5.01
CA PHE A 39 6.80 8.43 5.81
C PHE A 39 7.33 8.90 7.17
N SER A 40 6.91 10.08 7.64
CA SER A 40 7.23 10.55 9.00
C SER A 40 6.57 9.66 10.07
N SER A 41 7.16 9.56 11.26
CA SER A 41 6.63 8.74 12.36
C SER A 41 5.18 9.10 12.74
N ALA A 42 4.81 10.38 12.64
CA ALA A 42 3.44 10.83 12.88
C ALA A 42 2.46 10.31 11.82
N LYS A 43 2.86 10.29 10.54
CA LYS A 43 2.05 9.75 9.45
C LYS A 43 1.97 8.23 9.48
N LEU A 44 3.06 7.54 9.82
CA LEU A 44 3.05 6.09 10.04
C LEU A 44 2.11 5.68 11.19
N LYS A 45 2.06 6.47 12.28
CA LYS A 45 1.06 6.28 13.34
C LYS A 45 -0.38 6.47 12.83
N GLN A 46 -0.62 7.42 11.93
CA GLN A 46 -1.93 7.59 11.29
C GLN A 46 -2.31 6.42 10.36
N MET A 47 -1.33 5.76 9.74
CA MET A 47 -1.53 4.57 8.90
C MET A 47 -1.72 3.27 9.70
N THR A 48 -1.20 3.21 10.94
CA THR A 48 -1.30 2.04 11.83
C THR A 48 -2.70 1.42 11.92
N PRO A 49 -3.81 2.17 12.12
CA PRO A 49 -5.14 1.57 12.17
C PRO A 49 -5.55 0.87 10.86
N LEU A 50 -5.13 1.39 9.70
CA LEU A 50 -5.40 0.78 8.40
C LEU A 50 -4.66 -0.55 8.27
N ILE A 51 -3.37 -0.56 8.63
CA ILE A 51 -2.54 -1.76 8.64
C ILE A 51 -3.13 -2.80 9.60
N HIS A 52 -3.52 -2.39 10.81
CA HIS A 52 -4.06 -3.29 11.82
C HIS A 52 -5.33 -4.00 11.33
N ARG A 53 -6.24 -3.28 10.64
CA ARG A 53 -7.43 -3.87 10.02
C ARG A 53 -7.07 -4.96 9.01
N ARG A 54 -6.05 -4.73 8.18
CA ARG A 54 -5.60 -5.71 7.18
C ARG A 54 -4.89 -6.91 7.79
N VAL A 55 -4.08 -6.68 8.83
CA VAL A 55 -3.43 -7.74 9.60
C VAL A 55 -4.47 -8.64 10.25
N PHE A 56 -5.55 -8.07 10.80
CA PHE A 56 -6.62 -8.87 11.41
C PHE A 56 -7.28 -9.82 10.40
N THR A 57 -7.60 -9.33 9.19
CA THR A 57 -8.13 -10.17 8.10
C THR A 57 -7.15 -11.27 7.69
N PHE A 58 -5.86 -10.94 7.58
CA PHE A 58 -4.81 -11.90 7.26
C PHE A 58 -4.70 -12.99 8.33
N MET A 59 -4.66 -12.62 9.61
CA MET A 59 -4.58 -13.57 10.73
C MET A 59 -5.80 -14.49 10.79
N LYS A 60 -7.00 -13.97 10.49
CA LYS A 60 -8.22 -14.79 10.39
C LYS A 60 -8.06 -15.88 9.32
N LYS A 61 -7.56 -15.52 8.12
CA LYS A 61 -7.31 -16.48 7.04
C LYS A 61 -6.24 -17.51 7.41
N MET A 62 -5.16 -17.08 8.06
CA MET A 62 -4.12 -18.00 8.53
C MET A 62 -4.68 -19.01 9.55
N SER A 63 -5.57 -18.57 10.43
CA SER A 63 -6.26 -19.47 11.37
C SER A 63 -7.19 -20.44 10.65
N GLU A 64 -7.92 -19.99 9.62
CA GLU A 64 -8.79 -20.84 8.81
C GLU A 64 -8.01 -21.91 8.05
N GLU A 65 -6.87 -21.56 7.45
CA GLU A 65 -5.99 -22.53 6.77
C GLU A 65 -5.31 -23.49 7.76
N SER A 66 -4.86 -23.00 8.91
CA SER A 66 -4.28 -23.82 9.98
C SER A 66 -5.25 -24.90 10.46
N ASN A 67 -6.53 -24.55 10.62
CA ASN A 67 -7.57 -25.49 11.05
C ASN A 67 -7.85 -26.62 10.04
N LYS A 68 -7.47 -26.46 8.76
CA LYS A 68 -7.62 -27.51 7.74
C LYS A 68 -6.55 -28.60 7.88
N GLY A 69 -5.47 -28.33 8.62
CA GLY A 69 -4.37 -29.28 8.83
C GLY A 69 -3.60 -29.65 7.56
N GLN A 70 -3.73 -28.85 6.50
CA GLN A 70 -3.04 -29.05 5.22
C GLN A 70 -1.94 -28.00 5.05
N PRO A 71 -0.80 -28.35 4.42
CA PRO A 71 0.18 -27.38 4.02
C PRO A 71 -0.43 -26.41 2.98
N PHE A 72 -0.19 -25.12 3.18
CA PHE A 72 -0.63 -24.08 2.26
C PHE A 72 0.53 -23.13 1.94
N ASP A 73 0.49 -22.51 0.77
CA ASP A 73 1.48 -21.51 0.37
C ASP A 73 1.16 -20.17 1.02
N ILE A 74 1.95 -19.79 2.03
CA ILE A 74 1.82 -18.49 2.70
C ILE A 74 2.13 -17.31 1.78
N TYR A 75 2.98 -17.51 0.76
CA TYR A 75 3.43 -16.43 -0.14
C TYR A 75 2.23 -15.80 -0.88
N ALA A 76 1.29 -16.62 -1.35
CA ALA A 76 0.07 -16.15 -2.00
C ALA A 76 -0.78 -15.26 -1.07
N TYR A 77 -0.92 -15.62 0.20
CA TYR A 77 -1.68 -14.82 1.17
C TYR A 77 -0.94 -13.54 1.56
N TYR A 78 0.37 -13.63 1.72
CA TYR A 78 1.21 -12.49 2.07
C TYR A 78 1.20 -11.43 0.97
N ASN A 79 1.29 -11.84 -0.30
CA ASN A 79 1.21 -10.93 -1.46
C ASN A 79 -0.13 -10.17 -1.50
N ARG A 80 -1.24 -10.85 -1.17
CA ARG A 80 -2.56 -10.20 -1.08
C ARG A 80 -2.65 -9.22 0.08
N PHE A 81 -2.10 -9.60 1.23
CA PHE A 81 -2.04 -8.74 2.42
C PHE A 81 -1.22 -7.47 2.16
N THR A 82 -0.04 -7.59 1.55
CA THR A 82 0.81 -6.43 1.25
C THR A 82 0.15 -5.51 0.23
N MET A 83 -0.45 -6.07 -0.82
CA MET A 83 -1.16 -5.30 -1.84
C MET A 83 -2.33 -4.50 -1.25
N ASP A 84 -3.20 -5.14 -0.46
CA ASP A 84 -4.35 -4.49 0.19
C ASP A 84 -3.91 -3.43 1.23
N THR A 85 -2.78 -3.65 1.90
CA THR A 85 -2.19 -2.66 2.81
C THR A 85 -1.65 -1.45 2.05
N ILE A 86 -0.94 -1.66 0.94
CA ILE A 86 -0.40 -0.57 0.11
C ILE A 86 -1.55 0.24 -0.51
N TRP A 87 -2.56 -0.40 -1.10
CA TRP A 87 -3.72 0.30 -1.67
C TRP A 87 -4.45 1.16 -0.64
N SER A 88 -4.63 0.62 0.57
CA SER A 88 -5.29 1.34 1.64
C SER A 88 -4.44 2.50 2.18
N CYS A 89 -3.14 2.31 2.39
CA CYS A 89 -2.27 3.36 2.95
C CYS A 89 -1.87 4.44 1.93
N ALA A 90 -1.61 4.07 0.68
CA ALA A 90 -1.13 4.99 -0.35
C ALA A 90 -2.27 5.71 -1.08
N PHE A 91 -3.36 5.00 -1.38
CA PHE A 91 -4.44 5.52 -2.21
C PHE A 91 -5.77 5.70 -1.45
N GLY A 92 -5.87 5.21 -0.21
CA GLY A 92 -7.12 5.24 0.55
C GLY A 92 -8.21 4.34 -0.03
N ILE A 93 -7.85 3.38 -0.89
CA ILE A 93 -8.79 2.49 -1.56
C ILE A 93 -8.98 1.22 -0.71
N ASP A 94 -10.24 0.84 -0.51
CA ASP A 94 -10.59 -0.44 0.13
C ASP A 94 -10.80 -1.50 -0.95
N THR A 95 -9.71 -2.20 -1.32
CA THR A 95 -9.76 -3.18 -2.41
C THR A 95 -10.29 -4.55 -1.99
N ASP A 96 -10.26 -4.86 -0.70
CA ASP A 96 -10.67 -6.15 -0.12
C ASP A 96 -10.08 -7.40 -0.84
N VAL A 97 -8.89 -7.24 -1.45
CA VAL A 97 -8.21 -8.28 -2.27
C VAL A 97 -7.88 -9.54 -1.48
N GLN A 98 -7.79 -9.41 -0.16
CA GLN A 98 -7.62 -10.57 0.71
C GLN A 98 -8.82 -11.51 0.62
N ASN A 99 -10.06 -10.99 0.58
CA ASN A 99 -11.29 -11.78 0.53
C ASN A 99 -11.77 -12.04 -0.89
N ASN A 100 -11.64 -11.06 -1.78
CA ASN A 100 -12.12 -11.14 -3.16
C ASN A 100 -10.96 -10.98 -4.15
N ILE A 101 -10.65 -12.05 -4.88
CA ILE A 101 -9.55 -12.07 -5.87
C ILE A 101 -9.93 -11.26 -7.13
N ASN A 102 -11.23 -11.11 -7.40
CA ASN A 102 -11.75 -10.36 -8.53
C ASN A 102 -11.85 -8.88 -8.17
N ILE A 103 -10.74 -8.18 -8.39
CA ILE A 103 -10.65 -6.73 -8.30
C ILE A 103 -11.38 -6.15 -9.52
N HIS A 104 -12.64 -5.75 -9.37
CA HIS A 104 -13.30 -4.87 -10.32
C HIS A 104 -12.81 -3.45 -10.03
N ILE A 105 -11.70 -3.07 -10.68
CA ILE A 105 -11.17 -1.70 -10.67
C ILE A 105 -11.78 -0.95 -11.85
#